data_AF-K8GQX4-F1
#
_entry.id   AF-K8GQX4-F1
#
_cell.length_a   1.000
_cell.length_b   1.000
_cell.length_c   1.000
_cell.angle_alpha   90.00
_cell.angle_beta   90.00
_cell.angle_gamma   90.00
#
_symmetry.space_group_name_H-M   'P 1'
#
loop_
_entity.id
_entity.type
_entity.pdbx_description
1 polymer ?
#
loop_
_entity_poly.entity_id
_entity_poly.type
_entity_poly.pdbx_seq_one_letter_code
_entity_poly.pdbx_strand_id
1 'polypeptide(L)' 'MMKTVAIILTSLILAGWIGAAAILAVQNFTAVSFKLLTFESIKVPFGVFLAFSAGLGAVGMAIAPLLIGSDPSAHEED' A
#
# COMPACT_ATOMS: atom_id res chain seq x y z
N MET A 1 13.75 22.76 -4.27
CA MET A 1 14.20 22.11 -3.02
C MET A 1 13.10 21.27 -2.36
N MET A 2 11.91 21.81 -2.11
CA MET A 2 10.82 21.09 -1.42
C MET A 2 10.39 19.78 -2.12
N LYS A 3 10.34 19.76 -3.45
CA LYS A 3 10.02 18.57 -4.26
C LYS A 3 11.02 17.41 -4.03
N THR A 4 12.31 17.71 -3.93
CA THR A 4 13.35 16.72 -3.64
C THR A 4 13.20 16.15 -2.23
N VAL A 5 12.93 17.01 -1.24
CA VAL A 5 12.68 16.59 0.15
C VAL A 5 11.43 15.71 0.23
N ALA A 6 10.35 16.07 -0.47
CA ALA A 6 9.14 15.26 -0.54
C ALA A 6 9.41 13.87 -1.12
N ILE A 7 10.14 13.78 -2.24
CA ILE A 7 10.51 12.49 -2.85
C ILE A 7 11.34 11.63 -1.89
N ILE A 8 12.34 12.21 -1.22
CA ILE A 8 13.17 11.49 -0.26
C ILE A 8 12.32 10.97 0.90
N LEU A 9 11.46 11.82 1.49
CA LEU A 9 10.58 11.43 2.59
C LEU A 9 9.61 10.32 2.17
N THR A 10 8.95 10.46 1.02
CA THR A 10 8.04 9.42 0.51
C THR A 10 8.78 8.11 0.26
N SER A 11 9.99 8.14 -0.31
CA SER A 11 10.79 6.93 -0.52
C SER A 11 11.22 6.26 0.79
N LEU A 12 11.56 7.04 1.81
CA LEU A 12 11.95 6.54 3.13
C LEU A 12 10.76 5.90 3.86
N ILE A 13 9.59 6.55 3.81
CA ILE A 13 8.34 6.00 4.36
C ILE A 13 7.99 4.70 3.64
N LEU A 14 8.07 4.67 2.31
CA LEU A 14 7.76 3.47 1.54
C LEU A 14 8.73 2.32 1.83
N ALA A 15 10.04 2.59 1.90
CA ALA A 15 11.04 1.60 2.23
C ALA A 15 10.86 1.06 3.66
N GLY A 16 10.60 1.94 4.63
CA GLY A 16 10.30 1.57 6.01
C GLY A 16 9.03 0.72 6.11
N TRP A 17 7.99 1.09 5.36
CA TRP A 17 6.74 0.33 5.28
C TRP A 17 6.96 -1.08 4.72
N ILE A 18 7.70 -1.21 3.61
CA ILE A 18 8.03 -2.51 3.00
C ILE A 18 8.84 -3.37 3.97
N GLY A 19 9.84 -2.78 4.64
CA GLY A 19 10.64 -3.49 5.64
C GLY A 19 9.81 -3.98 6.83
N ALA A 20 8.95 -3.12 7.38
CA ALA A 20 8.02 -3.48 8.45
C ALA A 20 7.07 -4.59 8.01
N ALA A 21 6.51 -4.50 6.80
CA ALA A 21 5.64 -5.52 6.24
C ALA A 21 6.35 -6.88 6.10
N ALA A 22 7.61 -6.89 5.67
CA ALA A 22 8.42 -8.10 5.55
C ALA A 22 8.73 -8.72 6.92
N ILE A 23 9.12 -7.91 7.91
CA ILE A 23 9.38 -8.40 9.28
C ILE A 23 8.10 -8.98 9.86
N LEU A 24 6.97 -8.28 9.75
CA LEU A 24 5.69 -8.76 10.24
C LEU A 24 5.25 -10.03 9.52
N ALA A 25 5.49 -10.16 8.21
CA ALA A 25 5.21 -11.38 7.45
C ALA A 25 6.02 -12.59 7.94
N VAL A 26 7.32 -12.40 8.19
CA VAL A 26 8.23 -13.45 8.68
C VAL A 26 7.95 -13.79 10.15
N GLN A 27 7.56 -12.83 10.96
CA GLN A 27 7.29 -13.07 12.38
C GLN A 27 5.89 -13.63 12.62
N ASN A 28 4.92 -13.33 11.75
CA ASN A 28 3.54 -13.80 11.85
C ASN A 28 3.26 -14.87 10.78
N PHE A 29 3.98 -15.99 10.82
CA PHE A 29 3.70 -17.16 9.97
C PHE A 29 2.37 -17.85 10.28
N THR A 30 1.68 -17.43 11.34
CA THR A 30 0.34 -17.92 11.68
C THR A 30 -0.63 -17.59 10.56
N ALA A 31 -1.36 -18.60 10.12
CA ALA A 31 -2.38 -18.40 9.12
C ALA A 31 -3.60 -17.72 9.75
N VAL A 32 -4.00 -16.59 9.18
CA VAL A 32 -5.19 -15.86 9.59
C VAL A 32 -6.39 -16.52 8.94
N SER A 33 -7.41 -16.84 9.74
CA SER A 33 -8.65 -17.43 9.23
C SER A 33 -9.50 -16.34 8.58
N PHE A 34 -9.57 -16.35 7.25
CA PHE A 34 -10.54 -15.55 6.51
C PHE A 34 -11.82 -16.35 6.31
N LYS A 35 -12.90 -15.92 6.96
CA LYS A 35 -14.24 -16.43 6.68
C LYS A 35 -14.82 -15.59 5.53
N LEU A 36 -14.75 -16.13 4.32
CA LEU A 36 -15.23 -15.47 3.11
C LEU A 36 -16.77 -15.44 3.07
N LEU A 37 -17.41 -14.65 3.93
CA LEU A 37 -18.87 -14.40 4.04
C LEU A 37 -19.76 -15.67 4.08
N THR A 38 -19.85 -16.43 2.97
CA THR A 38 -20.55 -17.72 2.80
C THR A 38 -19.62 -18.94 2.68
N PHE A 39 -18.34 -18.77 2.33
CA PHE A 39 -17.40 -19.86 2.05
C PHE A 39 -16.59 -20.31 3.27
N GLU A 40 -15.99 -21.49 3.14
CA GLU A 40 -15.14 -22.15 4.13
C GLU A 40 -13.96 -21.24 4.54
N SER A 41 -13.50 -21.39 5.78
CA SER A 41 -12.41 -20.59 6.33
C SER A 41 -11.09 -20.93 5.63
N ILE A 42 -10.66 -20.07 4.70
CA ILE A 42 -9.34 -20.21 4.10
C ILE A 42 -8.31 -19.58 5.04
N LYS A 43 -7.32 -20.38 5.39
CA LYS A 43 -6.17 -19.97 6.19
C LYS A 43 -5.14 -19.32 5.26
N VAL A 44 -5.02 -18.01 5.33
CA VAL A 44 -4.08 -17.24 4.52
C VAL A 44 -2.92 -16.78 5.41
N PRO A 45 -1.65 -16.98 5.03
CA PRO A 45 -0.52 -16.44 5.79
C PRO A 45 -0.62 -14.91 5.92
N PHE A 46 -0.31 -14.37 7.09
CA PHE A 46 -0.41 -12.92 7.34
C PHE A 46 0.40 -12.08 6.34
N GLY A 47 1.56 -12.59 5.91
CA GLY A 47 2.38 -11.94 4.89
C GLY A 47 1.68 -11.78 3.54
N VAL A 48 0.88 -12.77 3.11
CA VAL A 48 0.12 -12.70 1.85
C VAL A 48 -0.97 -11.64 1.97
N PHE A 49 -1.61 -11.52 3.13
CA PHE A 49 -2.58 -10.47 3.40
C PHE A 49 -1.96 -9.07 3.35
N LEU A 50 -0.78 -8.87 3.97
CA LEU A 50 -0.06 -7.60 3.89
C LEU A 50 0.37 -7.26 2.46
N ALA A 51 0.86 -8.23 1.71
CA ALA A 51 1.26 -8.03 0.32
C ALA A 51 0.06 -7.59 -0.53
N PHE A 52 -1.10 -8.22 -0.34
CA PHE A 52 -2.32 -7.85 -1.04
C PHE A 52 -2.81 -6.45 -0.66
N SER A 53 -2.79 -6.11 0.62
CA SER A 53 -3.17 -4.78 1.12
C SER A 53 -2.25 -3.67 0.58
N ALA A 54 -0.93 -3.88 0.65
CA ALA A 54 0.05 -2.95 0.11
C ALA A 54 -0.10 -2.78 -1.41
N GLY A 55 -0.32 -3.88 -2.14
CA GLY A 55 -0.56 -3.86 -3.58
C GLY A 55 -1.83 -3.10 -3.97
N LEU A 56 -2.95 -3.38 -3.30
CA LEU A 56 -4.20 -2.64 -3.52
C LEU A 56 -4.08 -1.16 -3.16
N GLY A 57 -3.39 -0.83 -2.07
CA GLY A 57 -3.12 0.56 -1.69
C GLY A 57 -2.28 1.29 -2.74
N ALA A 58 -1.25 0.64 -3.27
CA ALA A 58 -0.39 1.21 -4.32
C ALA A 58 -1.17 1.42 -5.64
N VAL A 59 -1.93 0.41 -6.07
CA VAL A 59 -2.80 0.51 -7.26
C VAL A 59 -3.88 1.57 -7.07
N GLY A 60 -4.49 1.61 -5.89
CA GLY A 60 -5.48 2.61 -5.51
C GLY A 60 -4.92 4.03 -5.57
N MET A 61 -3.72 4.27 -5.04
CA MET A 61 -3.04 5.56 -5.17
C MET A 61 -2.68 5.91 -6.61
N ALA A 62 -2.31 4.93 -7.44
CA ALA A 62 -2.02 5.17 -8.86
C ALA A 62 -3.28 5.56 -9.65
N ILE A 63 -4.44 5.04 -9.26
CA ILE A 63 -5.73 5.29 -9.93
C ILE A 63 -6.47 6.49 -9.34
N ALA A 64 -6.22 6.86 -8.07
CA ALA A 64 -6.88 7.98 -7.40
C ALA A 64 -6.87 9.31 -8.19
N PRO A 65 -5.76 9.73 -8.84
CA PRO A 65 -5.71 10.91 -9.72
C PRO A 65 -6.78 10.91 -10.82
N LEU A 66 -7.03 9.73 -11.42
CA LEU A 66 -7.98 9.54 -12.50
C LEU A 66 -9.44 9.59 -12.04
N LEU A 67 -9.71 9.22 -10.79
CA LEU A 67 -11.07 9.15 -10.23
C LEU A 67 -11.50 10.44 -9.53
N ILE A 68 -10.56 11.12 -8.86
CA ILE A 68 -10.82 12.37 -8.14
C ILE A 68 -10.65 13.60 -9.04
N GLY A 69 -10.08 13.44 -10.24
CA GLY A 69 -9.83 14.55 -11.15
C GLY A 69 -8.69 15.41 -10.63
N SER A 70 -7.47 14.89 -10.67
CA SER A 70 -6.29 15.73 -10.52
C SER A 70 -6.00 16.39 -11.86
N ASP A 71 -6.53 17.59 -12.08
CA ASP A 71 -6.12 18.41 -13.20
C ASP A 71 -4.65 18.83 -12.94
N PRO A 72 -3.65 18.31 -13.67
CA PRO A 72 -2.25 18.68 -13.47
C PRO A 72 -1.97 20.11 -13.95
N SER A 73 -2.95 20.72 -14.64
CA SER A 73 -2.86 21.97 -15.38
C SER A 73 -3.10 23.23 -14.52
N ALA A 74 -3.51 23.09 -13.25
CA ALA A 74 -3.90 24.24 -12.41
C ALA A 74 -2.74 24.89 -11.61
N HIS A 75 -1.48 24.53 -11.89
CA HIS A 75 -0.30 25.09 -11.22
C HIS A 75 0.82 25.54 -12.18
N GLU A 76 0.45 25.93 -13.40
CA GLU A 76 1.39 26.58 -14.33
C GLU A 76 0.80 27.86 -14.94
N GLU A 77 0.11 28.67 -14.12
CA GLU A 77 0.03 30.12 -14.30
C GLU A 77 0.31 30.79 -12.94
N ASP A 78 1.21 31.78 -13.00
CA ASP A 78 1.83 32.65 -11.96
C ASP A 78 3.12 32.17 -11.27
#